data_AF-A0A530AZY0-F1
#
_entry.id   AF-A0A530AZY0-F1
#
_cell.length_a   1.000
_cell.length_b   1.000
_cell.length_c   1.000
_cell.angle_alpha   90.00
_cell.angle_beta   90.00
_cell.angle_gamma   90.00
#
_symmetry.space_group_name_H-M   'P 1'
#
loop_
_entity.id
_entity.type
_entity.pdbx_description
1 polymer ?
#
loop_
_entity_poly.entity_id
_entity_poly.type
_entity_poly.pdbx_seq_one_letter_code
_entity_poly.pdbx_strand_id
1 'polypeptide(L)'
;MQLLDSTIISTSLPQMGQSFGVPAVAMSIGITAYMLTMAVFVPLSAWLADRFGARNIFLLAIALFTLASVACGFSQSLTQFVAARIVQGLG
;
A
#
# COMPACT_ATOMS: atom_id res chain seq x y z
N MET A 1 8.38 5.00 -6.66
CA MET A 1 8.87 4.25 -5.48
C MET A 1 8.53 2.76 -5.47
N GLN A 2 7.76 2.25 -6.45
CA GLN A 2 7.22 0.88 -6.46
C GLN A 2 8.28 -0.25 -6.45
N LEU A 3 9.44 -0.06 -7.09
CA LEU A 3 10.54 -1.04 -7.07
C LEU A 3 11.23 -1.13 -5.71
N LEU A 4 11.37 -0.02 -4.99
CA LEU A 4 11.95 -0.01 -3.64
C LEU A 4 11.04 -0.72 -2.63
N ASP A 5 9.74 -0.42 -2.65
CA ASP A 5 8.76 -1.08 -1.77
C ASP A 5 8.67 -2.59 -2.02
N SER A 6 8.70 -3.00 -3.29
CA SER A 6 8.71 -4.43 -3.67
C SER A 6 9.91 -5.18 -3.09
N THR A 7 11.10 -4.56 -3.14
CA THR A 7 12.35 -5.18 -2.71
C THR A 7 12.49 -5.23 -1.18
N ILE A 8 12.01 -4.19 -0.49
CA ILE A 8 12.00 -4.12 0.98
C ILE A 8 11.04 -5.16 1.56
N ILE A 9 9.87 -5.33 0.95
CA ILE A 9 8.90 -6.32 1.42
C ILE A 9 9.39 -7.73 1.10
N SER A 10 9.90 -8.00 -0.11
CA SER A 10 10.33 -9.36 -0.49
C SER A 10 11.41 -9.95 0.43
N THR A 11 12.30 -9.10 0.94
CA THR A 11 13.35 -9.49 1.89
C THR A 11 12.84 -9.67 3.33
N SER A 12 11.75 -9.00 3.71
CA SER A 12 11.14 -9.06 5.04
C SER A 12 9.93 -10.02 5.14
N LEU A 13 9.43 -10.54 4.01
CA LEU A 13 8.33 -11.52 3.95
C LEU A 13 8.46 -12.68 4.96
N PRO A 14 9.64 -13.31 5.16
CA PRO A 14 9.77 -14.42 6.11
C PRO A 14 9.57 -13.97 7.57
N GLN A 15 10.10 -12.80 7.94
CA GLN A 15 9.97 -12.25 9.29
C GLN A 15 8.56 -11.74 9.57
N MET A 16 7.91 -11.13 8.57
CA MET A 16 6.50 -10.71 8.69
C MET A 16 5.58 -11.94 8.79
N GLY A 17 5.81 -12.98 7.98
CA GLY A 17 5.07 -14.24 8.08
C GLY A 17 5.19 -14.89 9.45
N GLN A 18 6.39 -14.89 10.04
CA GLN A 18 6.59 -15.37 11.42
C GLN A 18 5.88 -14.50 12.46
N SER A 19 5.90 -13.17 12.31
CA SER A 19 5.23 -12.24 13.23
C SER A 19 3.70 -12.35 13.18
N PHE A 20 3.14 -12.66 12.01
CA PHE A 20 1.70 -12.84 11.81
C PHE A 20 1.23 -14.30 11.95
N GLY A 21 2.14 -15.25 12.17
CA GLY A 21 1.83 -16.68 12.24
C GLY A 21 1.27 -17.28 10.94
N VAL A 22 1.54 -16.65 9.79
CA VAL A 22 1.06 -17.09 8.46
C VAL A 22 2.23 -17.45 7.55
N PRO A 23 2.05 -18.41 6.63
CA PRO A 23 3.10 -18.77 5.70
C PRO A 23 3.52 -17.56 4.85
N ALA A 24 4.82 -17.38 4.63
CA ALA A 24 5.38 -16.22 3.93
C ALA A 24 4.77 -16.00 2.53
N VAL A 25 4.28 -17.07 1.88
CA VAL A 25 3.57 -16.97 0.60
C VAL A 25 2.25 -16.19 0.71
N ALA A 26 1.56 -16.26 1.86
CA ALA A 26 0.32 -15.52 2.10
C ALA A 26 0.58 -14.02 2.24
N MET A 27 1.77 -13.63 2.71
CA MET A 27 2.18 -12.22 2.81
C MET A 27 2.36 -11.54 1.43
N SER A 28 2.63 -12.32 0.37
CA SER A 28 2.72 -11.82 -1.01
C SER A 28 1.44 -11.13 -1.49
N ILE A 29 0.28 -11.49 -0.91
CA ILE A 29 -1.01 -10.88 -1.26
C ILE A 29 -1.03 -9.36 -0.96
N GLY A 30 -0.23 -8.89 0.01
CA GLY A 30 -0.09 -7.47 0.32
C GLY A 30 0.71 -6.68 -0.74
N ILE A 31 1.58 -7.36 -1.50
CA ILE A 31 2.27 -6.76 -2.66
C ILE A 31 1.29 -6.69 -3.83
N THR A 32 0.59 -7.79 -4.12
CA THR A 32 -0.37 -7.87 -5.22
C THR A 32 -1.51 -6.87 -5.04
N ALA A 33 -2.07 -6.77 -3.83
CA ALA A 33 -3.14 -5.82 -3.52
C ALA A 33 -2.70 -4.38 -3.77
N TYR A 34 -1.53 -3.97 -3.26
CA TYR A 34 -0.97 -2.64 -3.51
C TYR A 34 -0.79 -2.35 -5.01
N MET A 35 -0.21 -3.29 -5.77
CA MET A 35 -0.04 -3.11 -7.22
C MET A 35 -1.38 -2.95 -7.94
N LEU A 36 -2.37 -3.75 -7.57
CA LEU A 36 -3.70 -3.72 -8.18
C LEU A 36 -4.40 -2.39 -7.89
N THR A 37 -4.33 -1.91 -6.65
CA THR A 37 -4.91 -0.62 -6.28
C THR A 37 -4.22 0.54 -7.00
N MET A 38 -2.88 0.55 -7.04
CA MET A 38 -2.14 1.57 -7.79
C MET A 38 -2.51 1.57 -9.28
N ALA A 39 -2.60 0.40 -9.91
CA ALA A 39 -2.96 0.30 -11.33
C ALA A 39 -4.34 0.92 -11.64
N VAL A 40 -5.29 0.79 -10.71
CA VAL A 40 -6.64 1.37 -10.83
C VAL A 40 -6.65 2.86 -10.51
N PHE A 41 -5.88 3.29 -9.50
CA PHE A 41 -5.90 4.67 -9.01
C PHE A 41 -5.03 5.64 -9.81
N VAL A 42 -4.03 5.17 -10.54
CA VAL A 42 -3.22 6.00 -11.44
C VAL A 42 -4.08 6.78 -12.46
N PRO A 43 -4.95 6.15 -13.28
CA PRO A 43 -5.79 6.89 -14.22
C PRO A 43 -6.86 7.75 -13.50
N LEU A 44 -7.36 7.29 -12.35
CA LEU A 44 -8.33 8.03 -11.55
C LEU A 44 -7.74 9.34 -11.00
N SER A 45 -6.48 9.29 -10.57
CA SER A 45 -5.76 10.43 -10.01
C SER A 45 -5.54 11.54 -11.05
N ALA A 46 -5.35 11.18 -12.32
CA ALA A 46 -5.23 12.13 -13.42
C ALA A 46 -6.53 12.92 -13.63
N TRP A 47 -7.68 12.24 -13.69
CA TRP A 47 -8.99 12.90 -13.83
C TRP A 47 -9.34 13.78 -12.62
N LEU A 48 -9.06 13.29 -11.41
CA LEU A 48 -9.22 14.07 -10.19
C LEU A 48 -8.34 15.32 -10.24
N ALA A 49 -7.07 15.19 -10.66
CA ALA A 49 -6.09 16.29 -10.69
C ALA A 49 -6.53 17.40 -11.64
N ASP A 50 -7.12 17.03 -12.78
CA ASP A 50 -7.69 17.98 -13.73
C ASP A 50 -8.93 18.71 -13.16
N ARG A 51 -9.70 18.05 -12.28
CA ARG A 51 -10.95 18.60 -11.71
C ARG A 51 -10.76 19.43 -10.45
N PHE A 52 -9.91 18.99 -9.52
CA PHE A 52 -9.74 19.60 -8.19
C PHE A 52 -8.36 20.26 -7.98
N GLY A 53 -7.51 20.23 -9.01
CA GLY A 53 -6.17 20.79 -8.99
C GLY A 53 -5.12 19.79 -8.49
N ALA A 54 -4.07 19.63 -9.29
CA ALA A 54 -2.98 18.67 -9.04
C ALA A 54 -2.34 18.81 -7.65
N ARG A 55 -2.20 20.05 -7.13
CA ARG A 55 -1.55 20.30 -5.82
C ARG A 55 -2.34 19.69 -4.65
N ASN A 56 -3.66 19.86 -4.63
CA ASN A 56 -4.49 19.38 -3.51
C ASN A 56 -4.55 17.86 -3.49
N ILE A 57 -4.64 17.25 -4.67
CA ILE A 57 -4.68 15.79 -4.80
C ILE A 57 -3.34 15.18 -4.47
N PHE A 58 -2.24 15.79 -4.90
CA PHE A 58 -0.91 15.33 -4.53
C PHE A 58 -0.68 15.36 -3.02
N LEU A 59 -1.14 16.41 -2.33
CA LEU A 59 -1.06 16.48 -0.86
C LEU A 59 -1.96 15.46 -0.17
N LEU A 60 -3.18 15.24 -0.67
CA LEU A 60 -4.09 14.21 -0.16
C LEU A 60 -3.51 12.80 -0.33
N ALA A 61 -2.96 12.52 -1.51
CA ALA A 61 -2.26 11.29 -1.84
C ALA A 61 -1.13 11.01 -0.83
N ILE A 62 -0.24 11.98 -0.62
CA ILE A 62 0.85 11.85 0.36
C ILE A 62 0.33 11.62 1.77
N ALA A 63 -0.67 12.38 2.21
CA ALA A 63 -1.24 12.25 3.55
C ALA A 63 -1.83 10.84 3.76
N LEU A 64 -2.59 10.36 2.77
CA LEU A 64 -3.24 9.05 2.80
C LEU A 64 -2.21 7.92 2.75
N PHE A 65 -1.20 8.03 1.89
CA PHE A 65 -0.07 7.09 1.81
C PHE A 65 0.69 7.00 3.14
N THR A 66 0.95 8.14 3.77
CA THR A 66 1.69 8.20 5.04
C THR A 66 0.90 7.57 6.18
N LEU A 67 -0.39 7.92 6.31
CA LEU A 67 -1.26 7.34 7.34
C LEU A 67 -1.44 5.83 7.15
N ALA A 68 -1.61 5.37 5.91
CA ALA A 68 -1.72 3.96 5.60
C ALA A 68 -0.41 3.19 5.89
N SER A 69 0.74 3.80 5.62
CA SER A 69 2.05 3.22 5.97
C SER A 69 2.21 3.03 7.49
N VAL A 70 1.78 4.01 8.28
CA VAL A 70 1.77 3.90 9.75
C VAL A 70 0.82 2.78 10.18
N ALA A 71 -0.37 2.69 9.58
CA ALA A 71 -1.34 1.62 9.86
C ALA A 71 -0.80 0.22 9.51
N CYS A 72 -0.02 0.08 8.44
CA CYS A 72 0.70 -1.15 8.11
C CYS A 72 1.68 -1.56 9.21
N GLY A 73 2.42 -0.60 9.78
CA GLY A 73 3.37 -0.85 10.88
C GLY A 73 2.70 -1.27 12.19
N PHE A 74 1.46 -0.83 12.44
CA PHE A 74 0.66 -1.23 13.61
C PHE A 74 -0.22 -2.47 13.35
N SER A 75 -0.18 -3.06 12.16
CA SER A 75 -1.04 -4.20 11.84
C SER A 75 -0.66 -5.42 12.70
N GLN A 76 -1.68 -6.11 13.23
CA GLN A 76 -1.51 -7.33 14.04
C GLN A 76 -1.97 -8.60 13.32
N SER A 77 -2.57 -8.45 12.14
CA SER A 77 -3.06 -9.56 11.32
C SER A 77 -2.84 -9.30 9.84
N LEU A 78 -2.73 -10.39 9.07
CA LEU A 78 -2.58 -10.34 7.61
C LEU A 78 -3.70 -9.53 6.95
N THR A 79 -4.95 -9.69 7.40
CA THR A 79 -6.11 -8.99 6.84
C THR A 79 -6.05 -7.49 7.06
N GLN A 80 -5.63 -7.07 8.26
CA GLN A 80 -5.44 -5.65 8.58
C GLN A 80 -4.28 -5.05 7.78
N PHE A 81 -3.18 -5.80 7.63
CA PHE A 81 -2.05 -5.42 6.78
C PHE A 81 -2.48 -5.22 5.32
N VAL A 82 -3.24 -6.17 4.76
CA VAL A 82 -3.74 -6.09 3.38
C VAL A 82 -4.70 -4.93 3.19
N ALA A 83 -5.63 -4.72 4.12
CA ALA A 83 -6.54 -3.57 4.07
C ALA A 83 -5.77 -2.24 4.09
N ALA A 84 -4.79 -2.11 4.97
CA ALA A 84 -3.93 -0.93 5.03
C ALA A 84 -3.13 -0.73 3.74
N ARG A 85 -2.62 -1.82 3.11
CA ARG A 85 -1.93 -1.76 1.81
C ARG A 85 -2.83 -1.36 0.65
N ILE A 86 -4.10 -1.78 0.66
CA ILE A 86 -5.09 -1.31 -0.32
C ILE A 86 -5.27 0.20 -0.15
N VAL A 87 -5.52 0.67 1.08
CA VAL A 87 -5.65 2.12 1.34
C VAL A 87 -4.38 2.86 0.93
N GLN A 88 -3.20 2.31 1.22
CA GLN A 88 -1.92 2.89 0.82
C GLN A 88 -1.78 3.00 -0.71
N GLY A 89 -2.36 2.10 -1.49
CA GLY A 89 -2.36 2.19 -2.96
C GLY A 89 -3.36 3.18 -3.54
N LEU A 90 -4.29 3.72 -2.73
CA LEU A 90 -5.21 4.78 -3.14
C LEU A 90 -4.54 6.17 -3.11
N GLY A 91 -3.50 6.34 -2.29
CA GLY A 91 -2.73 7.57 -2.14
C GLY A 91 -1.39 7.47 -2.85
#